data_AF-A0A7C5P257-F1
#
_entry.id   AF-A0A7C5P257-F1
#
_cell.length_a   1.000
_cell.length_b   1.000
_cell.length_c   1.000
_cell.angle_alpha   90.00
_cell.angle_beta   90.00
_cell.angle_gamma   90.00
#
_symmetry.space_group_name_H-M   'P 1'
#
loop_
_entity.id
_entity.type
_entity.pdbx_description
1 polymer ?
#
loop_
_entity_poly.entity_id
_entity_poly.type
_entity_poly.pdbx_seq_one_letter_code
_entity_poly.pdbx_strand_id
1 'polypeptide(L)'
;MPHWYIKLAIHRAISWLPYTQSWNYLLKKYVAKTTTTNKGGFEFRVEQARRIHENYRAYSPQPREEFTALELGTGWYPMIPIALYLCGASKIWTVDIVPLLRPDAMQTTLRLFIARTWMISVVKSS
;
A
#
# COMPACT_ATOMS: atom_id res chain seq x y z
N MET A 1 21.51 -8.21 -29.44
CA MET A 1 22.01 -7.55 -28.22
C MET A 1 21.11 -7.92 -27.06
N PRO A 2 21.65 -8.33 -25.91
CA PRO A 2 20.81 -8.87 -24.86
C PRO A 2 19.95 -7.74 -24.28
N HIS A 3 18.64 -8.01 -24.21
CA HIS A 3 17.53 -7.08 -23.94
C HIS A 3 17.70 -6.22 -22.66
N TRP A 4 18.63 -6.57 -21.78
CA TRP A 4 18.92 -5.86 -20.53
C TRP A 4 19.67 -4.53 -20.70
N TYR A 5 20.52 -4.40 -21.71
CA TYR A 5 21.25 -3.14 -21.96
C TYR A 5 20.29 -1.99 -22.31
N ILE A 6 19.23 -2.31 -23.07
CA ILE A 6 18.17 -1.36 -23.42
C ILE A 6 17.41 -0.94 -22.15
N LYS A 7 17.09 -1.88 -21.26
CA LYS A 7 16.47 -1.57 -19.97
C LYS A 7 17.34 -0.64 -19.12
N LEU A 8 18.66 -0.88 -19.07
CA LEU A 8 19.58 -0.01 -18.34
C LEU A 8 19.73 1.38 -18.95
N ALA A 9 19.79 1.48 -20.27
CA ALA A 9 19.87 2.77 -20.96
C ALA A 9 18.62 3.62 -20.68
N ILE A 10 17.43 3.01 -20.75
CA ILE A 10 16.17 3.67 -20.40
C ILE A 10 16.16 4.06 -18.92
N HIS A 11 16.56 3.17 -18.02
CA HIS A 11 16.58 3.45 -16.58
C HIS A 11 17.53 4.60 -16.24
N ARG A 12 18.72 4.64 -16.87
CA ARG A 12 19.73 5.69 -16.69
C ARG A 12 19.26 7.03 -17.25
N ALA A 13 18.59 7.03 -18.40
CA ALA A 13 17.97 8.23 -18.97
C ALA A 13 16.90 8.80 -18.04
N ILE A 14 16.02 7.94 -17.49
CA ILE A 14 14.99 8.35 -16.52
C ILE A 14 15.62 8.89 -15.24
N SER A 15 16.68 8.25 -14.74
CA SER A 15 17.40 8.70 -13.52
C SER A 15 18.01 10.10 -13.62
N TRP A 16 18.25 10.62 -14.83
CA TRP A 16 18.76 11.97 -15.05
C TRP A 16 17.68 13.05 -15.15
N LEU A 17 16.40 12.70 -15.22
CA LEU A 17 15.33 13.69 -15.24
C LEU A 17 15.06 14.25 -13.82
N PRO A 18 14.82 15.57 -13.68
CA PRO A 18 14.33 16.13 -12.43
C PRO A 18 12.95 15.52 -12.10
N TYR A 19 12.70 15.27 -10.80
CA TYR A 19 11.46 14.64 -10.33
C TYR A 19 11.23 13.22 -10.88
N THR A 20 12.27 12.39 -10.88
CA THR A 20 12.23 10.94 -11.21
C THR A 20 11.01 10.20 -10.67
N GLN A 21 10.53 10.54 -9.48
CA GLN A 21 9.34 9.93 -8.88
C GLN A 21 8.04 10.27 -9.62
N SER A 22 7.91 11.49 -10.14
CA SER A 22 6.78 11.90 -10.97
C SER A 22 6.83 11.23 -12.34
N TRP A 23 8.01 11.10 -12.95
CA TRP A 23 8.17 10.34 -14.20
C TRP A 23 7.90 8.85 -14.00
N ASN A 24 8.35 8.26 -12.89
CA ASN A 24 8.02 6.89 -12.52
C ASN A 24 6.51 6.70 -12.31
N TYR A 25 5.82 7.66 -11.68
CA TYR A 25 4.37 7.66 -11.58
C TYR A 25 3.70 7.73 -12.96
N LEU A 26 4.11 8.66 -13.82
CA LEU A 26 3.55 8.82 -15.16
C LEU A 26 3.78 7.56 -16.00
N LEU A 27 4.99 7.00 -15.99
CA LEU A 27 5.30 5.75 -16.68
C LEU A 27 4.48 4.58 -16.13
N LYS A 28 4.34 4.46 -14.81
CA LYS A 28 3.47 3.43 -14.20
C LYS A 28 1.98 3.64 -14.49
N LYS A 29 1.53 4.89 -14.63
CA LYS A 29 0.15 5.28 -14.96
C LYS A 29 -0.21 5.02 -16.42
N TYR A 30 0.67 5.39 -17.34
CA TYR A 30 0.40 5.38 -18.78
C TYR A 30 0.98 4.16 -19.52
N VAL A 31 2.17 3.69 -19.14
CA VAL A 31 2.86 2.59 -19.84
C VAL A 31 2.59 1.25 -19.17
N ALA A 32 2.70 1.16 -17.85
CA ALA A 32 2.62 -0.12 -17.18
C ALA A 32 1.18 -0.62 -16.98
N LYS A 33 0.16 0.25 -16.94
CA LYS A 33 -1.23 -0.06 -16.52
C LYS A 33 -1.35 -0.90 -15.22
N THR A 34 -0.25 -1.13 -14.50
CA THR A 34 -0.15 -1.89 -13.25
C THR A 34 -0.42 -1.00 -12.03
N THR A 35 -0.64 0.30 -12.24
CA THR A 35 -1.10 1.23 -11.19
C THR A 35 -2.56 1.08 -10.86
N THR A 36 -3.32 0.38 -11.70
CA THR A 36 -4.68 -0.02 -11.39
C THR A 36 -4.68 -1.38 -10.74
N THR A 37 -4.96 -1.42 -9.44
CA THR A 37 -6.15 -2.14 -8.99
C THR A 37 -6.25 -3.58 -9.49
N ASN A 38 -5.15 -4.33 -9.51
CA ASN A 38 -5.28 -5.77 -9.70
C ASN A 38 -6.04 -6.28 -8.48
N LYS A 39 -7.22 -6.88 -8.66
CA LYS A 39 -8.09 -7.36 -7.56
C LYS A 39 -7.27 -8.14 -6.53
N GLY A 40 -6.37 -9.01 -7.01
CA GLY A 40 -5.48 -9.79 -6.16
C GLY A 40 -4.51 -8.96 -5.31
N GLY A 41 -4.11 -7.77 -5.76
CA GLY A 41 -3.21 -6.89 -5.00
C GLY A 41 -3.89 -6.23 -3.80
N PHE A 42 -5.15 -5.81 -3.93
CA PHE A 42 -5.91 -5.25 -2.80
C PHE A 42 -6.25 -6.32 -1.78
N GLU A 43 -6.82 -7.44 -2.23
CA GLU A 43 -7.24 -8.55 -1.36
C GLU A 43 -6.04 -9.13 -0.61
N PHE A 44 -4.91 -9.31 -1.30
CA PHE A 44 -3.66 -9.71 -0.67
C PHE A 44 -3.24 -8.75 0.44
N ARG A 45 -3.30 -7.43 0.21
CA ARG A 45 -2.90 -6.44 1.24
C ARG A 45 -3.84 -6.47 2.44
N VAL A 46 -5.15 -6.55 2.24
CA VAL A 46 -6.12 -6.66 3.34
C VAL A 46 -5.87 -7.95 4.14
N GLU A 47 -5.62 -9.06 3.47
CA GLU A 47 -5.26 -10.33 4.10
C GLU A 47 -3.94 -10.25 4.88
N GLN A 48 -2.93 -9.53 4.37
CA GLN A 48 -1.71 -9.28 5.13
C GLN A 48 -1.99 -8.47 6.41
N ALA A 49 -2.85 -7.43 6.33
CA ALA A 49 -3.22 -6.65 7.50
C ALA A 49 -3.96 -7.48 8.55
N ARG A 50 -4.85 -8.38 8.13
CA ARG A 50 -5.53 -9.35 9.01
C ARG A 50 -4.50 -10.22 9.74
N ARG A 51 -3.55 -10.82 9.01
CA ARG A 51 -2.48 -11.64 9.61
C ARG A 51 -1.62 -10.86 10.60
N ILE A 52 -1.30 -9.60 10.29
CA ILE A 52 -0.55 -8.73 11.21
C ILE A 52 -1.33 -8.54 12.52
N HIS A 53 -2.64 -8.26 12.43
CA HIS A 53 -3.50 -8.08 13.60
C HIS A 53 -3.67 -9.37 14.41
N GLU A 54 -3.86 -10.51 13.75
CA GLU A 54 -3.94 -11.82 14.41
C GLU A 54 -2.64 -12.18 15.13
N ASN A 55 -1.50 -11.96 14.47
CA ASN A 55 -0.20 -12.16 15.09
C ASN A 55 0.00 -11.23 16.28
N TYR A 56 -0.43 -9.97 16.17
CA TYR A 56 -0.42 -9.04 17.30
C TYR A 56 -1.25 -9.58 18.47
N ARG A 57 -2.48 -10.07 18.22
CA ARG A 57 -3.31 -10.65 19.28
C ARG A 57 -2.73 -11.93 19.88
N ALA A 58 -2.15 -12.80 19.05
CA ALA A 58 -1.62 -14.10 19.48
C ALA A 58 -0.29 -13.99 20.25
N TYR A 59 0.58 -13.04 19.88
CA TYR A 59 1.95 -12.98 20.39
C TYR A 59 2.25 -11.76 21.25
N SER A 60 1.33 -10.78 21.34
CA SER A 60 1.50 -9.70 22.30
C SER A 60 1.26 -10.21 23.72
N PRO A 61 2.12 -9.88 24.71
CA PRO A 61 1.87 -10.22 26.11
C PRO A 61 0.57 -9.65 26.66
N GLN A 62 0.13 -8.50 26.12
CA GLN A 62 -1.09 -7.80 26.52
C GLN A 62 -1.69 -7.12 25.28
N PRO A 63 -2.41 -7.86 24.42
CA PRO A 63 -3.06 -7.27 23.26
C PRO A 63 -4.16 -6.32 23.73
N ARG A 64 -4.19 -5.13 23.15
CA ARG A 64 -5.21 -4.11 23.44
C ARG A 64 -6.20 -4.05 22.30
N GLU A 65 -7.47 -3.76 22.63
CA GLU A 65 -8.50 -3.48 21.62
C GLU A 65 -8.12 -2.25 20.78
N GLU A 66 -7.67 -1.19 21.44
CA GLU A 66 -7.07 -0.04 20.80
C GLU A 66 -5.54 -0.14 20.81
N PHE A 67 -4.94 -0.08 19.63
CA PHE A 67 -3.50 -0.16 19.48
C PHE A 67 -2.96 0.91 18.55
N THR A 68 -1.65 1.17 18.67
CA THR A 68 -0.92 2.05 17.76
C THR A 68 -0.07 1.21 16.83
N ALA A 69 -0.12 1.51 15.52
CA ALA A 69 0.69 0.86 14.52
C ALA A 69 1.75 1.81 13.95
N LEU A 70 2.91 1.27 13.59
CA LEU A 70 3.95 1.94 12.81
C LEU A 70 4.15 1.16 11.51
N GLU A 71 3.90 1.79 10.37
CA GLU A 71 4.20 1.26 9.05
C GLU A 71 5.44 1.95 8.48
N LEU A 72 6.38 1.14 7.98
CA LEU A 72 7.53 1.60 7.24
C LEU A 72 7.32 1.33 5.75
N GLY A 73 7.30 2.39 4.93
CA GLY A 73 7.15 2.27 3.49
C GLY A 73 5.71 2.03 3.02
N THR A 74 4.81 2.97 3.32
CA THR A 74 3.42 2.98 2.83
C THR A 74 3.36 3.06 1.31
N GLY A 75 4.30 3.78 0.70
CA GLY A 75 4.40 3.93 -0.74
C GLY A 75 3.22 4.70 -1.34
N TRP A 76 2.62 4.17 -2.41
CA TRP A 76 1.61 4.90 -3.20
C TRP A 76 0.19 4.76 -2.65
N TYR A 77 -0.14 3.61 -2.08
CA TYR A 77 -1.52 3.26 -1.71
C TYR A 77 -1.55 2.77 -0.26
N PRO A 78 -2.20 3.50 0.66
CA PRO A 78 -2.16 3.21 2.09
C PRO A 78 -3.16 2.12 2.47
N MET A 79 -3.07 0.94 1.83
CA MET A 79 -4.01 -0.17 2.04
C MET A 79 -3.87 -0.79 3.43
N ILE A 80 -2.64 -1.05 3.89
CA ILE A 80 -2.39 -1.66 5.20
C ILE A 80 -2.76 -0.72 6.34
N PRO A 81 -2.39 0.58 6.35
CA PRO A 81 -2.85 1.52 7.38
C PRO A 81 -4.37 1.56 7.50
N ILE A 82 -5.08 1.68 6.37
CA ILE A 82 -6.54 1.73 6.40
C ILE A 82 -7.12 0.41 6.91
N ALA A 83 -6.58 -0.74 6.49
CA ALA A 83 -7.03 -2.04 6.99
C ALA A 83 -6.78 -2.18 8.50
N LEU A 84 -5.61 -1.80 9.02
CA LEU A 84 -5.30 -1.83 10.44
C LEU A 84 -6.19 -0.89 11.27
N TYR A 85 -6.52 0.29 10.73
CA TYR A 85 -7.50 1.18 11.35
C TYR A 85 -8.86 0.48 11.50
N LEU A 86 -9.30 -0.23 10.47
CA LEU A 86 -10.55 -1.00 10.51
C LEU A 86 -10.49 -2.20 11.49
N CYS A 87 -9.29 -2.70 11.81
CA CYS A 87 -9.04 -3.73 12.83
C CYS A 87 -8.96 -3.19 14.27
N GLY A 88 -9.06 -1.88 14.49
CA GLY A 88 -9.02 -1.27 15.83
C GLY A 88 -7.76 -0.44 16.14
N ALA A 89 -6.88 -0.21 15.15
CA ALA A 89 -5.77 0.71 15.35
C ALA A 89 -6.30 2.14 15.54
N SER A 90 -6.12 2.71 16.73
CA SER A 90 -6.57 4.08 17.05
C SER A 90 -5.62 5.14 16.53
N LYS A 91 -4.34 4.78 16.33
CA LYS A 91 -3.31 5.66 15.78
C LYS A 91 -2.36 4.89 14.88
N ILE A 92 -2.04 5.46 13.73
CA ILE A 92 -1.14 4.84 12.76
C ILE A 92 -0.11 5.85 12.30
N TRP A 93 1.16 5.53 12.52
CA TRP A 93 2.28 6.28 12.01
C TRP A 93 2.76 5.62 10.73
N THR A 94 2.95 6.42 9.68
CA THR A 94 3.54 5.98 8.42
C THR A 94 4.83 6.75 8.23
N VAL A 95 5.89 6.04 7.87
CA VAL A 95 7.20 6.63 7.61
C VAL A 95 7.70 6.14 6.26
N ASP A 96 7.89 7.08 5.34
CA ASP A 96 8.43 6.83 4.01
C ASP A 96 9.73 7.61 3.80
N ILE A 97 10.73 6.95 3.21
CA ILE A 97 11.96 7.62 2.75
C ILE A 97 11.62 8.60 1.61
N VAL A 98 10.59 8.27 0.82
CA VAL A 98 10.12 9.09 -0.30
C VAL A 98 8.61 9.30 -0.17
N PRO A 99 8.10 10.54 -0.13
CA PRO A 99 6.68 10.82 0.03
C PRO A 99 5.92 10.56 -1.29
N LEU A 100 5.67 9.28 -1.58
CA LEU A 100 5.01 8.83 -2.81
C LEU A 100 3.49 8.88 -2.73
N LEU A 101 2.93 8.94 -1.52
CA LEU A 101 1.50 9.01 -1.30
C LEU A 101 0.92 10.29 -1.90
N ARG A 102 -0.17 10.17 -2.65
CA ARG A 102 -0.86 11.29 -3.28
C ARG A 102 -2.36 11.28 -2.97
N PRO A 103 -3.03 12.45 -3.00
CA PRO A 103 -4.47 12.53 -2.73
C PRO A 103 -5.34 11.65 -3.63
N ASP A 104 -5.00 11.53 -4.92
CA ASP A 104 -5.72 10.69 -5.88
C ASP A 104 -5.57 9.19 -5.55
N ALA A 105 -4.39 8.78 -5.12
CA ALA A 105 -4.13 7.41 -4.70
C ALA A 105 -4.87 7.08 -3.40
N MET A 106 -4.90 8.00 -2.44
CA MET A 106 -5.71 7.89 -1.22
C MET A 106 -7.20 7.72 -1.54
N GLN A 107 -7.77 8.60 -2.38
CA GLN A 107 -9.17 8.49 -2.80
C GLN A 107 -9.47 7.16 -3.49
N THR A 108 -8.55 6.70 -4.33
CA THR A 108 -8.67 5.39 -5.00
C THR A 108 -8.71 4.27 -3.98
N THR A 109 -7.80 4.26 -3.00
CA THR A 109 -7.77 3.26 -1.94
C THR A 109 -9.06 3.26 -1.12
N LEU A 110 -9.55 4.43 -0.70
CA LEU A 110 -10.81 4.54 0.05
C LEU A 110 -12.01 3.99 -0.74
N ARG A 111 -12.10 4.31 -2.04
CA ARG A 111 -13.14 3.76 -2.92
C ARG A 111 -13.07 2.23 -3.01
N LEU A 112 -11.87 1.64 -2.98
CA LEU A 112 -11.73 0.18 -2.98
C LEU A 112 -12.29 -0.47 -1.72
N PHE A 113 -12.06 0.14 -0.56
CA PHE A 113 -12.64 -0.31 0.72
C PHE A 113 -14.16 -0.18 0.71
N ILE A 114 -14.70 0.99 0.33
CA ILE A 114 -16.15 1.22 0.26
C ILE A 114 -16.83 0.24 -0.70
N ALA A 115 -16.29 0.06 -1.91
CA ALA A 115 -16.86 -0.84 -2.91
C ALA A 115 -16.82 -2.33 -2.51
N ARG A 116 -16.02 -2.69 -1.49
CA ARG A 116 -15.84 -4.08 -1.01
C ARG A 116 -16.16 -4.20 0.48
N THR A 117 -17.14 -3.44 0.95
CA THR A 117 -17.54 -3.41 2.37
C THR A 117 -17.87 -4.82 2.90
N TRP A 118 -18.36 -5.74 2.07
CA TRP A 118 -18.61 -7.14 2.47
C TRP A 118 -17.34 -7.89 2.92
N MET A 119 -16.16 -7.56 2.35
CA MET A 119 -14.89 -8.17 2.77
C MET A 119 -14.39 -7.60 4.10
N ILE A 120 -14.74 -6.36 4.42
CA ILE A 120 -14.32 -5.70 5.66
C ILE A 120 -14.99 -6.39 6.86
N SER A 121 -16.23 -6.86 6.69
CA SER A 121 -16.93 -7.63 7.73
C SER A 121 -16.18 -8.91 8.11
N VAL A 122 -15.50 -9.56 7.16
CA VAL A 122 -14.67 -10.76 7.41
C VAL A 122 -13.42 -10.43 8.22
N VAL A 123 -12.86 -9.23 8.05
CA VAL A 123 -11.66 -8.77 8.78
C VAL A 123 -11.97 -8.39 10.23
N LYS A 124 -13.20 -7.97 10.54
CA LYS A 124 -13.62 -7.55 11.89
C LYS A 124 -14.09 -8.69 12.79
N SER A 125 -14.41 -9.85 12.24
CA SER A 125 -15.04 -10.97 12.94
C SER A 125 -14.05 -11.97 13.55
N SER A 126 -12.79 -11.57 13.81
CA SER A 126 -11.72 -12.43 14.33
C SER A 126 -10.99 -11.79 15.50
#